data_AF-A3XL13-F1
#
_entry.id   AF-A3XL13-F1
#
_cell.length_a   1.000
_cell.length_b   1.000
_cell.length_c   1.000
_cell.angle_alpha   90.00
_cell.angle_beta   90.00
_cell.angle_gamma   90.00
#
_symmetry.space_group_name_H-M   'P 1'
#
loop_
_entity.id
_entity.type
_entity.pdbx_description
1 polymer ?
#
loop_
_entity_poly.entity_id
_entity_poly.type
_entity_poly.pdbx_seq_one_letter_code
_entity_poly.pdbx_strand_id
1 'polypeptide(L)'
;MKVYATCKQCKNELQFRTATETRVDLAMREGKYHSKICKACGKNNTFFVNELYAKTSKILLVVAGLIFALGTSIACVVCYYAFLKSTHLAVAGCFGLLLIPGWAWSIVVKGDRDRVRAFNYSFL
;
A
#
# COMPACT_ATOMS: atom_id res chain seq x y z
N MET A 1 -1.82 -2.48 2.64
CA MET A 1 -3.29 -2.32 2.63
C MET A 1 -3.83 -2.05 4.02
N LYS A 2 -5.06 -1.52 4.12
CA LYS A 2 -5.80 -1.38 5.39
C LYS A 2 -7.21 -1.94 5.22
N VAL A 3 -7.70 -2.68 6.21
CA VAL A 3 -9.02 -3.31 6.19
C VAL A 3 -10.02 -2.43 6.94
N TYR A 4 -11.24 -2.37 6.43
CA TYR A 4 -12.33 -1.55 6.93
C TYR A 4 -13.65 -2.32 6.89
N ALA A 5 -14.60 -1.91 7.72
CA ALA A 5 -16.01 -2.26 7.56
C ALA A 5 -16.88 -1.02 7.79
N THR A 6 -18.08 -1.02 7.26
CA THR A 6 -19.01 0.11 7.41
C THR A 6 -19.98 -0.18 8.55
N CYS A 7 -20.06 0.71 9.55
CA CYS A 7 -21.01 0.54 10.64
C CYS A 7 -22.45 0.46 10.14
N LYS A 8 -23.20 -0.57 10.54
CA LYS A 8 -24.59 -0.80 10.12
C LYS A 8 -25.56 0.30 10.58
N GLN A 9 -25.16 1.10 11.56
CA GLN A 9 -26.03 2.09 12.22
C GLN A 9 -25.74 3.52 11.75
N CYS A 10 -24.48 3.96 11.78
CA CYS A 10 -24.09 5.34 11.44
C CYS A 10 -23.33 5.46 10.12
N LYS A 11 -23.13 4.34 9.40
CA LYS A 11 -22.35 4.26 8.14
C LYS A 11 -20.89 4.73 8.25
N ASN A 12 -20.38 4.94 9.46
CA ASN A 12 -19.00 5.33 9.67
C ASN A 12 -18.04 4.18 9.39
N GLU A 13 -16.86 4.48 8.84
CA GLU A 13 -15.84 3.48 8.51
C GLU A 13 -15.05 3.06 9.75
N LEU A 14 -14.97 1.75 9.95
CA LEU A 14 -14.31 1.10 11.08
C LEU A 14 -13.05 0.41 10.58
N GLN A 15 -11.88 0.93 10.93
CA GLN A 15 -10.62 0.33 10.51
C GLN A 15 -10.27 -0.92 11.35
N PHE A 16 -10.01 -2.05 10.72
CA PHE A 16 -9.50 -3.26 11.39
C PHE A 16 -7.99 -3.35 11.22
N ARG A 17 -7.29 -3.76 12.29
CA ARG A 17 -5.88 -4.12 12.23
C ARG A 17 -5.83 -5.62 11.98
N THR A 18 -5.35 -6.03 10.82
CA THR A 18 -5.08 -7.44 10.52
C THR A 18 -3.74 -7.55 9.81
N ALA A 19 -3.05 -8.66 10.04
CA ALA A 19 -1.82 -9.02 9.37
C ALA A 19 -2.05 -9.96 8.17
N THR A 20 -3.29 -10.39 7.91
CA THR A 20 -3.60 -11.33 6.84
C THR A 20 -3.74 -10.65 5.49
N GLU A 21 -3.46 -11.39 4.41
CA GLU A 21 -3.48 -10.86 3.04
C GLU A 21 -4.83 -11.06 2.36
N THR A 22 -5.58 -12.09 2.77
CA THR A 22 -6.87 -12.45 2.18
C THR A 22 -7.97 -12.57 3.24
N ARG A 23 -9.23 -12.51 2.79
CA ARG A 23 -10.39 -12.80 3.65
C ARG A 23 -10.40 -14.25 4.14
N VAL A 24 -9.95 -15.19 3.32
CA VAL A 24 -9.87 -16.62 3.69
C VAL A 24 -8.88 -16.80 4.84
N ASP A 25 -7.68 -16.24 4.72
CA ASP A 25 -6.68 -16.29 5.78
C ASP A 25 -7.17 -15.63 7.07
N LEU A 26 -7.93 -14.54 6.95
CA LEU A 26 -8.56 -13.88 8.09
C LEU A 26 -9.55 -14.82 8.78
N ALA A 27 -10.43 -15.46 8.01
CA ALA A 27 -11.41 -16.41 8.54
C ALA A 27 -10.76 -17.62 9.19
N MET A 28 -9.63 -18.10 8.65
CA MET A 28 -8.89 -19.24 9.19
C MET A 28 -8.14 -18.89 10.49
N ARG A 29 -7.54 -17.70 10.58
CA ARG A 29 -6.72 -17.31 11.74
C ARG A 29 -7.51 -16.69 12.87
N GLU A 30 -8.46 -15.82 12.55
CA GLU A 30 -9.18 -14.99 13.53
C GLU A 30 -10.67 -15.35 13.63
N GLY A 31 -11.16 -16.24 12.75
CA GLY A 31 -12.55 -16.68 12.73
C GLY A 31 -13.43 -15.89 11.75
N LYS A 32 -14.66 -16.36 11.56
CA LYS A 32 -15.58 -15.82 10.54
C LYS A 32 -16.30 -14.53 10.94
N TYR A 33 -16.29 -14.18 12.22
CA TYR A 33 -17.02 -13.05 12.77
C TYR A 33 -16.07 -12.15 13.55
N HIS A 34 -16.14 -10.86 13.26
CA HIS A 34 -15.35 -9.84 13.95
C HIS A 34 -16.29 -8.81 14.56
N SER A 35 -16.15 -8.56 15.86
CA SER A 35 -16.90 -7.52 16.56
C SER A 35 -16.05 -6.28 16.75
N LYS A 36 -16.66 -5.10 16.57
CA LYS A 36 -16.01 -3.84 16.87
C LYS A 36 -17.01 -2.79 17.32
N ILE A 37 -16.67 -2.09 18.39
CA ILE A 37 -17.42 -0.93 18.87
C ILE A 37 -17.16 0.26 17.95
N CYS A 38 -18.24 0.86 17.46
CA CYS A 38 -18.12 2.07 16.66
C CYS A 38 -17.82 3.27 17.54
N LYS A 39 -16.68 3.93 17.32
CA LYS A 39 -16.30 5.14 18.08
C LYS A 39 -17.22 6.34 17.83
N ALA A 40 -17.98 6.35 16.73
CA ALA A 40 -18.89 7.45 16.42
C ALA A 40 -20.27 7.31 17.05
N CYS A 41 -20.82 6.10 17.14
CA CYS A 41 -22.17 5.87 17.69
C CYS A 41 -22.23 4.99 18.94
N GLY A 42 -21.09 4.51 19.43
CA GLY A 42 -20.97 3.67 20.63
C GLY A 42 -21.52 2.24 20.50
N LYS A 43 -22.21 1.90 19.40
CA LYS A 43 -22.80 0.56 19.21
C LYS A 43 -21.74 -0.49 18.89
N ASN A 44 -21.88 -1.67 19.50
CA ASN A 44 -21.13 -2.85 19.13
C ASN A 44 -21.69 -3.44 17.83
N ASN A 45 -20.85 -3.62 16.82
CA ASN A 45 -21.25 -4.19 15.54
C ASN A 45 -20.50 -5.49 15.32
N THR A 46 -21.22 -6.52 14.89
CA THR A 46 -20.65 -7.79 14.44
C THR A 46 -20.67 -7.82 12.91
N PHE A 47 -19.51 -8.10 12.34
CA PHE A 47 -19.25 -8.18 10.91
C PHE A 47 -18.87 -9.59 10.55
N PHE A 48 -19.47 -10.12 9.49
CA PHE A 48 -18.97 -11.32 8.84
C PHE A 48 -17.72 -10.97 8.02
N VAL A 49 -16.79 -11.90 7.83
CA VAL A 49 -15.55 -11.68 7.04
C VAL A 49 -15.81 -11.07 5.66
N ASN A 50 -16.93 -11.39 5.01
CA ASN A 50 -17.28 -10.82 3.69
C ASN A 50 -17.70 -9.34 3.73
N GLU A 51 -18.15 -8.85 4.89
CA GLU A 51 -18.49 -7.43 5.07
C GLU A 51 -17.23 -6.55 5.22
N LEU A 52 -16.08 -7.16 5.48
CA LEU A 52 -14.79 -6.45 5.55
C LEU A 52 -14.22 -6.22 4.16
N TYR A 53 -13.74 -5.02 3.89
CA TYR A 53 -13.10 -4.66 2.63
C TYR A 53 -11.76 -3.97 2.86
N ALA A 54 -10.79 -4.21 1.99
CA ALA A 54 -9.50 -3.54 1.99
C ALA A 54 -9.53 -2.28 1.12
N LYS A 55 -8.77 -1.27 1.54
CA LYS A 55 -8.45 -0.07 0.76
C LYS A 55 -6.94 0.12 0.71
N THR A 56 -6.48 0.79 -0.34
CA THR A 56 -5.06 1.15 -0.52
C THR A 56 -4.61 2.12 0.57
N SER A 57 -3.36 1.99 0.98
CA SER A 57 -2.82 2.85 2.02
C SER A 57 -2.27 4.13 1.41
N LYS A 58 -2.95 5.26 1.62
CA LYS A 58 -2.43 6.60 1.23
C LYS A 58 -1.04 6.86 1.82
N ILE A 59 -0.76 6.34 3.02
CA ILE A 59 0.55 6.47 3.68
C ILE A 59 1.63 5.76 2.86
N LEU A 60 1.34 4.57 2.33
CA LEU A 60 2.32 3.83 1.53
C LEU A 60 2.63 4.57 0.21
N LEU A 61 1.62 5.20 -0.40
CA LEU A 61 1.82 6.04 -1.57
C LEU A 61 2.73 7.24 -1.27
N VAL A 62 2.53 7.90 -0.12
CA VAL A 62 3.39 9.01 0.32
C VAL A 62 4.83 8.53 0.55
N VAL A 63 5.02 7.41 1.24
CA VAL A 63 6.35 6.83 1.48
C VAL A 63 7.03 6.45 0.16
N ALA A 64 6.31 5.79 -0.75
CA ALA A 64 6.84 5.46 -2.07
C ALA A 64 7.22 6.73 -2.86
N GLY A 65 6.41 7.77 -2.78
CA GLY A 65 6.71 9.07 -3.39
C GLY A 65 7.95 9.75 -2.81
N LEU A 66 8.16 9.65 -1.50
CA LEU A 66 9.38 10.15 -0.85
C LEU A 66 10.62 9.38 -1.31
N ILE A 67 10.55 8.05 -1.37
CA ILE A 67 11.66 7.22 -1.89
C ILE A 67 11.98 7.60 -3.33
N PHE A 68 10.96 7.81 -4.16
CA PHE A 68 11.13 8.27 -5.53
C PHE A 68 11.82 9.64 -5.58
N ALA A 69 11.30 10.63 -4.85
CA ALA A 69 11.84 11.99 -4.84
C ALA A 69 13.30 12.04 -4.37
N LEU A 70 13.62 11.35 -3.27
CA LEU A 70 14.98 11.29 -2.73
C LEU A 70 15.92 10.51 -3.65
N GLY A 71 15.48 9.35 -4.14
CA GLY A 71 16.26 8.51 -5.06
C GLY A 71 16.60 9.25 -6.35
N THR A 72 15.63 9.93 -6.95
CA THR A 72 15.85 10.76 -8.15
C THR A 72 16.76 11.95 -7.86
N SER A 73 16.59 12.63 -6.73
CA SER A 73 17.45 13.76 -6.35
C SER A 73 18.92 13.34 -6.23
N ILE A 74 19.19 12.23 -5.55
CA ILE A 74 20.54 11.67 -5.39
C ILE A 74 21.09 11.25 -6.76
N ALA A 75 20.29 10.56 -7.57
CA ALA A 75 20.69 10.13 -8.90
C ALA A 75 21.07 11.32 -9.80
N CYS A 76 20.30 12.41 -9.76
CA CYS A 76 20.60 13.64 -10.50
C CYS A 76 21.94 14.25 -10.08
N VAL A 77 22.24 14.31 -8.79
CA VAL A 77 23.53 14.86 -8.29
C VAL A 77 24.70 14.01 -8.77
N VAL A 78 24.60 12.68 -8.65
CA VAL A 78 25.64 11.75 -9.14
C VAL A 78 25.85 11.94 -10.64
N CYS A 79 24.75 12.07 -11.39
CA CYS A 79 24.81 12.27 -12.82
C CYS A 79 25.43 13.60 -13.23
N TYR A 80 25.12 14.67 -12.51
CA TYR A 80 25.74 15.97 -12.73
C TYR A 80 27.28 15.89 -12.62
N TYR A 81 27.80 15.27 -11.56
CA TYR A 81 29.25 15.07 -11.41
C TYR A 81 29.85 14.12 -12.44
N ALA A 82 29.12 13.09 -12.86
CA ALA A 82 29.53 12.18 -13.91
C ALA A 82 29.67 12.89 -15.27
N PHE A 83 28.73 13.78 -15.60
CA PHE A 83 28.79 14.61 -16.81
C PHE A 83 30.01 15.54 -16.82
N LEU A 84 30.35 16.15 -15.68
CA LEU A 84 31.55 17.00 -15.56
C LEU A 84 32.86 16.25 -15.83
N LYS A 85 32.92 14.95 -15.53
CA LYS A 85 34.11 14.11 -15.79
C LYS A 85 34.15 13.48 -17.19
N SER A 86 33.15 13.75 -18.03
CA SER A 86 33.09 13.49 -19.48
C SER A 86 33.57 12.11 -19.96
N THR A 87 33.31 11.04 -19.23
CA THR A 87 33.48 9.68 -19.76
C THR A 87 32.15 9.21 -20.36
N HIS A 88 32.18 8.78 -21.63
CA HIS A 88 30.98 8.27 -22.33
C HIS A 88 30.27 7.15 -21.56
N LEU A 89 31.03 6.34 -20.83
CA LEU A 89 30.52 5.26 -19.99
C LEU A 89 29.70 5.77 -18.79
N ALA A 90 30.11 6.89 -18.17
CA ALA A 90 29.41 7.43 -17.01
C ALA A 90 28.06 8.07 -17.40
N VAL A 91 28.00 8.68 -18.59
CA VAL A 91 26.75 9.21 -19.16
C VAL A 91 25.75 8.08 -19.45
N ALA A 92 26.21 6.94 -19.99
CA ALA A 92 25.34 5.79 -20.22
C ALA A 92 24.79 5.19 -18.91
N GLY A 93 25.62 5.10 -17.85
CA GLY A 93 25.20 4.61 -16.53
C GLY A 93 24.10 5.46 -15.87
N CYS A 94 24.06 6.76 -16.17
CA CYS A 94 23.06 7.68 -15.64
C CYS A 94 21.63 7.40 -16.08
N PHE A 95 21.44 6.98 -17.33
CA PHE A 95 20.12 6.58 -17.81
C PHE A 95 19.58 5.38 -17.03
N GLY A 96 20.44 4.40 -16.72
CA GLY A 96 20.07 3.26 -15.88
C GLY A 96 19.71 3.67 -14.45
N LEU A 97 20.52 4.53 -13.83
CA LEU A 97 20.32 4.97 -12.44
C LEU A 97 18.99 5.71 -12.25
N LEU A 98 18.61 6.57 -13.19
CA LEU A 98 17.38 7.36 -13.12
C LEU A 98 16.09 6.52 -13.28
N LEU A 99 16.18 5.35 -13.89
CA LEU A 99 15.03 4.45 -14.05
C LEU A 99 14.70 3.68 -12.76
N ILE A 100 15.69 3.44 -11.89
CA ILE A 100 15.55 2.62 -10.68
C ILE A 100 14.45 3.16 -9.73
N PRO A 101 14.41 4.46 -9.37
CA PRO A 101 13.37 4.98 -8.49
C PRO A 101 11.96 4.79 -9.08
N GLY A 102 11.80 4.98 -10.39
CA GLY A 102 10.52 4.82 -11.08
C GLY A 102 10.02 3.37 -11.05
N TRP A 103 10.91 2.42 -11.32
CA TRP A 103 10.60 0.99 -11.23
C TRP A 103 10.23 0.57 -9.79
N ALA A 104 11.02 1.00 -8.80
CA ALA A 104 10.75 0.71 -7.39
C ALA A 104 9.38 1.25 -6.95
N TRP A 105 9.06 2.50 -7.31
CA TRP A 105 7.75 3.10 -7.02
C TRP A 105 6.61 2.30 -7.64
N SER A 106 6.75 1.91 -8.91
CA SER A 106 5.72 1.15 -9.64
C SER A 106 5.44 -0.20 -8.99
N ILE A 107 6.49 -0.93 -8.58
CA ILE A 107 6.37 -2.22 -7.90
C ILE A 107 5.63 -2.06 -6.56
N VAL A 108 6.01 -1.06 -5.75
CA VAL A 108 5.38 -0.83 -4.44
C VAL A 108 3.89 -0.49 -4.59
N VAL A 109 3.55 0.42 -5.50
CA VAL A 109 2.16 0.85 -5.71
C VAL A 109 1.32 -0.26 -6.33
N LYS A 110 1.89 -1.03 -7.26
CA LYS A 110 1.23 -2.21 -7.84
C LYS A 110 0.99 -3.28 -6.78
N GLY A 111 2.00 -3.59 -5.96
CA GLY A 111 1.89 -4.56 -4.86
C GLY A 111 0.78 -4.20 -3.87
N ASP A 112 0.65 -2.94 -3.45
CA ASP A 112 -0.46 -2.55 -2.54
C ASP A 112 -1.83 -2.69 -3.21
N ARG A 113 -1.94 -2.36 -4.50
CA ARG A 113 -3.18 -2.55 -5.27
C ARG A 113 -3.55 -4.02 -5.39
N ASP A 114 -2.59 -4.88 -5.68
CA ASP A 114 -2.80 -6.31 -5.84
C ASP A 114 -3.23 -6.96 -4.52
N ARG A 115 -2.65 -6.55 -3.39
CA ARG A 115 -3.08 -7.01 -2.05
C ARG A 115 -4.51 -6.58 -1.72
N VAL A 116 -4.87 -5.35 -2.03
CA VAL A 116 -6.25 -4.85 -1.86
C VAL A 116 -7.23 -5.64 -2.72
N ARG A 117 -6.85 -5.93 -3.96
CA ARG A 117 -7.66 -6.75 -4.88
C ARG A 117 -7.79 -8.17 -4.34
N ALA A 118 -6.70 -8.81 -3.96
CA ALA A 118 -6.71 -10.15 -3.40
C ALA A 118 -7.67 -10.24 -2.20
N PHE A 119 -7.57 -9.32 -1.25
CA PHE A 119 -8.47 -9.30 -0.09
C PHE A 119 -9.95 -9.13 -0.48
N ASN A 120 -10.28 -8.25 -1.42
CA ASN A 120 -11.66 -7.95 -1.78
C ASN A 120 -12.33 -9.02 -2.66
N TYR A 121 -11.55 -9.81 -3.41
CA TYR A 121 -12.06 -10.79 -4.39
C TYR A 121 -11.82 -12.25 -4.00
N SER A 122 -11.05 -12.56 -2.95
CA SER A 122 -10.71 -13.94 -2.53
C SER A 122 -11.88 -14.72 -1.89
N PHE A 123 -13.14 -14.41 -2.20
CA PHE A 123 -14.32 -15.05 -1.58
C PHE A 123 -15.46 -15.23 -2.60
N LEU A 124 -15.09 -15.49 -3.85
CA LEU A 124 -16.01 -15.80 -4.95
C LEU A 124 -15.86 -17.27 -5.34
#